data_AF-G5JE83-F1
#
_entry.id   AF-G5JE83-F1
#
_cell.length_a   1.000
_cell.length_b   1.000
_cell.length_c   1.000
_cell.angle_alpha   90.00
_cell.angle_beta   90.00
_cell.angle_gamma   90.00
#
_symmetry.space_group_name_H-M   'P 1'
#
loop_
_entity.id
_entity.type
_entity.pdbx_description
1 polymer ?
#
loop_
_entity_poly.entity_id
_entity_poly.type
_entity_poly.pdbx_seq_one_letter_code
_entity_poly.pdbx_strand_id
1 'polypeptide(L)'
;MTLHLKHFDTRTGEWINIPNPNKNTQRENPNIILDENLDNTLLEAFLKKEFPDKDYSNSLSIGHLDSASTPEDLYPNHHPNGDVLLLSNGQRLLYGPAEIKGLINKLNPDTMHNGAYGSLFTGECENNYQGEVTFLVVDDSNGDNGGYIDDKQAWKLVGDCHGKINPIFSQELSQTTNGVSQFRLGNLTDGLYGKGTLAPKELSSYFKDQKVGNQVAFIIPTSSFKGAGKGTVEPGLYTKEVWLGEKEKAKKGEIALSQLLPSYPNALKDFIPRLEEHLDKLNSIIQDPRLLAQHYCTQYERREQKKDKKLATTYPNRSG
;
A
#
# COMPACT_ATOMS: atom_id res chain seq x y z
N MET A 1 -7.89 0.79 17.33
CA MET A 1 -6.62 1.42 17.69
C MET A 1 -6.15 2.11 16.43
N THR A 2 -5.72 3.36 16.61
CA THR A 2 -5.05 4.26 15.68
C THR A 2 -3.66 4.48 16.28
N LEU A 3 -2.60 4.54 15.46
CA LEU A 3 -1.27 4.86 15.95
C LEU A 3 -1.04 6.37 15.90
N HIS A 4 -0.77 6.97 17.05
CA HIS A 4 -0.36 8.36 17.22
C HIS A 4 1.17 8.42 17.35
N LEU A 5 1.82 8.92 16.30
CA LEU A 5 3.27 8.88 16.15
C LEU A 5 3.84 10.27 16.34
N LYS A 6 4.59 10.48 17.41
CA LYS A 6 5.35 11.71 17.63
C LYS A 6 6.64 11.70 16.83
N HIS A 7 7.02 12.84 16.29
CA HIS A 7 8.26 12.99 15.54
C HIS A 7 9.37 13.59 16.38
N PHE A 8 10.58 13.03 16.23
CA PHE A 8 11.80 13.55 16.87
C PHE A 8 12.93 13.66 15.85
N ASP A 9 13.90 14.52 16.14
CA ASP A 9 15.13 14.65 15.36
C ASP A 9 16.14 13.61 15.88
N THR A 10 16.59 12.72 15.01
CA THR A 10 17.47 11.61 15.41
C THR A 10 18.84 12.10 15.87
N ARG A 11 19.32 13.23 15.35
CA ARG A 11 20.64 13.77 15.68
C ARG A 11 20.68 14.46 17.03
N THR A 12 19.60 15.16 17.38
CA THR A 12 19.54 15.88 18.67
C THR A 12 18.91 15.04 19.77
N GLY A 13 18.11 14.04 19.40
CA GLY A 13 17.33 13.25 20.33
C GLY A 13 16.17 14.01 20.96
N GLU A 14 15.72 15.09 20.32
CA GLU A 14 14.65 15.94 20.83
C GLU A 14 13.38 15.84 19.98
N TRP A 15 12.22 15.96 20.63
CA TRP A 15 10.94 16.07 19.93
C TRP A 15 10.93 17.27 18.98
N ILE A 16 10.41 17.10 17.78
CA ILE A 16 10.27 18.18 16.82
C ILE A 16 9.07 19.04 17.23
N ASN A 17 9.35 20.28 17.62
CA ASN A 17 8.33 21.25 17.99
C ASN A 17 7.94 22.12 16.78
N ILE A 18 6.65 22.27 16.53
CA ILE A 18 6.09 23.14 15.50
C ILE A 18 5.20 24.21 16.14
N PRO A 19 5.01 25.37 15.50
CA PRO A 19 4.08 26.38 15.98
C PRO A 19 2.67 25.81 16.11
N ASN A 20 1.99 26.09 17.22
CA ASN A 20 0.62 25.64 17.44
C ASN A 20 -0.32 26.30 16.40
N PRO A 21 -1.00 25.53 15.54
CA PRO A 21 -1.88 26.07 14.51
C PRO A 21 -3.20 26.63 15.08
N ASN A 22 -3.58 26.24 16.30
CA ASN A 22 -4.82 26.67 16.94
C ASN A 22 -4.64 28.04 17.62
N LYS A 23 -5.14 29.09 16.96
CA LYS A 23 -5.05 30.49 17.42
C LYS A 23 -5.63 30.73 18.82
N ASN A 24 -6.60 29.92 19.26
CA ASN A 24 -7.23 30.10 20.57
C ASN A 24 -6.33 29.61 21.71
N THR A 25 -5.56 28.54 21.48
CA THR A 25 -4.67 27.93 22.49
C THR A 25 -3.21 28.33 22.30
N GLN A 26 -2.85 28.95 21.18
CA GLN A 26 -1.48 29.37 20.85
C GLN A 26 -0.86 30.33 21.87
N ARG A 27 -1.66 31.13 22.60
CA ARG A 27 -1.16 32.02 23.66
C ARG A 27 -0.66 31.25 24.88
N GLU A 28 -1.27 30.10 25.17
CA GLU A 28 -0.96 29.27 26.33
C GLU A 28 0.07 28.19 25.99
N ASN A 29 -0.04 27.58 24.81
CA ASN A 29 0.91 26.61 24.26
C ASN A 29 1.36 27.09 22.88
N PRO A 30 2.47 27.84 22.78
CA PRO A 30 2.92 28.43 21.52
C PRO A 30 3.41 27.39 20.52
N ASN A 31 3.90 26.25 21.01
CA ASN A 31 4.37 25.13 20.20
C ASN A 31 3.66 23.83 20.61
N ILE A 32 3.57 22.91 19.67
CA ILE A 32 3.15 21.52 19.88
C ILE A 32 4.21 20.58 19.29
N ILE A 33 4.20 19.32 19.72
CA ILE A 33 5.03 18.29 19.10
C ILE A 33 4.42 17.94 17.74
N LEU A 34 5.25 17.83 16.70
CA LEU A 34 4.84 17.31 15.41
C LEU A 34 4.44 15.84 15.57
N ASP A 35 3.21 15.52 15.21
CA ASP A 35 2.67 14.17 15.24
C ASP A 35 1.97 13.82 13.93
N GLU A 36 1.77 12.53 13.71
CA GLU A 36 0.88 12.00 12.68
C GLU A 36 0.06 10.84 13.23
N ASN A 37 -1.06 10.56 12.58
CA ASN A 37 -1.88 9.39 12.86
C ASN A 37 -1.77 8.41 11.70
N LEU A 38 -1.63 7.13 12.02
CA LEU A 38 -1.75 6.05 11.05
C LEU A 38 -2.88 5.12 11.46
N ASP A 39 -3.76 4.86 10.50
CA ASP A 39 -4.89 3.95 10.64
C ASP A 39 -4.79 2.76 9.70
N ASN A 40 -5.47 1.67 10.03
CA ASN A 40 -5.61 0.48 9.17
C ASN A 40 -4.27 -0.05 8.65
N THR A 41 -3.31 -0.21 9.56
CA THR A 41 -1.97 -0.71 9.27
C THR A 41 -1.80 -2.17 9.70
N LEU A 42 -0.87 -2.85 9.05
CA LEU A 42 -0.51 -4.21 9.41
C LEU A 42 0.16 -4.28 10.79
N LEU A 43 0.88 -3.23 11.20
CA LEU A 43 1.50 -3.16 12.52
C LEU A 43 0.44 -3.21 13.64
N GLU A 44 -0.65 -2.46 13.50
CA GLU A 44 -1.73 -2.46 14.49
C GLU A 44 -2.35 -3.84 14.66
N ALA A 45 -2.52 -4.59 13.57
CA ALA A 45 -3.05 -5.94 13.62
C ALA A 45 -2.15 -6.89 14.42
N PHE A 46 -0.84 -6.86 14.17
CA PHE A 46 0.11 -7.68 14.93
C PHE A 46 0.25 -7.25 16.39
N LEU A 47 0.28 -5.94 16.67
CA LEU A 47 0.36 -5.43 18.04
C LEU A 47 -0.85 -5.87 18.88
N LYS A 48 -2.08 -5.72 18.34
CA LYS A 48 -3.30 -6.18 19.02
C LYS A 48 -3.30 -7.69 19.26
N LYS A 49 -2.74 -8.47 18.31
CA LYS A 49 -2.69 -9.93 18.42
C LYS A 49 -1.68 -10.39 19.46
N GLU A 50 -0.47 -9.83 19.46
CA GLU A 50 0.62 -10.24 20.34
C GLU A 50 0.44 -9.68 21.76
N PHE A 51 -0.15 -8.48 21.89
CA PHE A 51 -0.29 -7.77 23.16
C PHE A 51 -1.74 -7.28 23.36
N PRO A 52 -2.71 -8.18 23.57
CA PRO A 52 -4.14 -7.83 23.60
C PRO A 52 -4.53 -6.88 24.74
N ASP A 53 -3.81 -6.92 25.86
CA ASP A 53 -4.09 -6.12 27.05
C ASP A 53 -3.29 -4.81 27.12
N LYS A 54 -2.50 -4.49 26.09
CA LYS A 54 -1.67 -3.29 26.03
C LYS A 54 -2.13 -2.36 24.91
N ASP A 55 -2.20 -1.07 25.22
CA ASP A 55 -2.44 -0.04 24.22
C ASP A 55 -1.13 0.65 23.84
N TYR A 56 -0.68 0.42 22.61
CA TYR A 56 0.51 1.05 22.03
C TYR A 56 0.18 2.27 21.16
N SER A 57 -1.08 2.73 21.15
CA SER A 57 -1.53 3.86 20.34
C SER A 57 -0.64 5.10 20.47
N ASN A 58 -0.08 5.36 21.66
CA ASN A 58 0.75 6.54 21.93
C ASN A 58 2.21 6.21 22.31
N SER A 59 2.66 4.98 22.03
CA SER A 59 3.98 4.49 22.46
C SER A 59 5.01 4.47 21.33
N LEU A 60 4.61 4.79 20.10
CA LEU A 60 5.49 4.74 18.94
C LEU A 60 5.85 6.16 18.49
N SER A 61 7.00 6.28 17.83
CA SER A 61 7.53 7.56 17.37
C SER A 61 8.30 7.40 16.06
N ILE A 62 8.56 8.54 15.42
CA ILE A 62 9.21 8.61 14.12
C ILE A 62 10.45 9.48 14.21
N GLY A 63 11.59 8.88 13.94
CA GLY A 63 12.85 9.56 13.70
C GLY A 63 13.04 9.83 12.21
N HIS A 64 13.71 10.94 11.89
CA HIS A 64 14.11 11.27 10.52
C HIS A 64 15.63 11.24 10.38
N LEU A 65 16.11 10.57 9.33
CA LEU A 65 17.50 10.57 8.92
C LEU A 65 17.78 11.66 7.88
N ASP A 66 18.91 12.33 8.03
CA ASP A 66 19.47 13.23 7.03
C ASP A 66 20.91 12.85 6.67
N SER A 67 21.54 13.61 5.78
CA SER A 67 22.93 13.38 5.34
C SER A 67 23.98 13.59 6.43
N ALA A 68 23.63 14.24 7.54
CA ALA A 68 24.52 14.53 8.65
C ALA A 68 24.37 13.54 9.82
N SER A 69 23.41 12.60 9.71
CA SER A 69 23.13 11.60 10.75
C SER A 69 24.23 10.53 10.78
N THR A 70 24.53 10.05 11.98
CA THR A 70 25.53 9.01 12.27
C THR A 70 24.85 7.72 12.77
N PRO A 71 25.51 6.55 12.70
CA PRO A 71 24.98 5.33 13.27
C PRO A 71 24.65 5.43 14.77
N GLU A 72 25.41 6.22 15.52
CA GLU A 72 25.25 6.43 16.95
C GLU A 72 23.93 7.14 17.31
N ASP A 73 23.45 7.99 16.41
CA ASP A 73 22.16 8.70 16.52
C ASP A 73 20.96 7.72 16.50
N LEU A 74 21.18 6.48 16.03
CA LEU A 74 20.14 5.46 15.96
C LEU A 74 19.93 4.71 17.28
N TYR A 75 20.84 4.88 18.25
CA TYR A 75 20.83 4.11 19.48
C TYR A 75 19.77 4.61 20.47
N PRO A 76 19.28 3.74 21.38
CA PRO A 76 18.18 4.09 22.28
C PRO A 76 18.50 5.27 23.20
N ASN A 77 19.77 5.46 23.58
CA ASN A 77 20.20 6.59 24.40
C ASN A 77 20.10 7.96 23.69
N HIS A 78 19.91 7.99 22.38
CA HIS A 78 19.58 9.20 21.62
C HIS A 78 18.06 9.39 21.45
N HIS A 79 17.20 8.44 21.78
CA HIS A 79 15.76 8.64 21.69
C HIS A 79 15.22 9.38 22.95
N PRO A 80 14.28 10.35 22.83
CA PRO A 80 13.75 11.10 23.98
C PRO A 80 13.25 10.24 25.16
N ASN A 81 12.71 9.07 24.86
CA ASN A 81 12.17 8.12 25.85
C ASN A 81 13.05 6.87 26.07
N GLY A 82 14.20 6.73 25.40
CA GLY A 82 14.97 5.47 25.44
C GLY A 82 14.39 4.33 24.58
N ASP A 83 13.48 4.63 23.64
CA ASP A 83 12.88 3.65 22.74
C ASP A 83 13.89 3.15 21.70
N VAL A 84 13.63 1.95 21.17
CA VAL A 84 14.54 1.28 20.23
C VAL A 84 14.05 1.40 18.79
N LEU A 85 14.97 1.43 17.84
CA LEU A 85 14.64 1.39 16.42
C LEU A 85 13.98 0.04 16.07
N LEU A 86 12.74 0.07 15.59
CA LEU A 86 11.96 -1.11 15.22
C LEU A 86 12.10 -1.42 13.73
N LEU A 87 11.74 -0.45 12.87
CA LEU A 87 11.62 -0.58 11.42
C LEU A 87 12.14 0.68 10.71
N SER A 88 12.48 0.58 9.43
CA SER A 88 12.79 1.76 8.60
C SER A 88 12.13 1.73 7.22
N ASN A 89 11.91 2.91 6.67
CA ASN A 89 11.42 3.14 5.32
C ASN A 89 12.17 4.32 4.71
N GLY A 90 13.34 4.04 4.12
CA GLY A 90 14.27 5.07 3.67
C GLY A 90 14.75 5.92 4.85
N GLN A 91 14.47 7.22 4.79
CA GLN A 91 14.85 8.17 5.84
C GLN A 91 13.91 8.18 7.05
N ARG A 92 12.78 7.49 6.96
CA ARG A 92 11.76 7.44 8.01
C ARG A 92 11.99 6.23 8.91
N LEU A 93 12.22 6.46 10.20
CA LEU A 93 12.56 5.43 11.17
C LEU A 93 11.46 5.28 12.23
N LEU A 94 10.95 4.08 12.44
CA LEU A 94 9.94 3.80 13.47
C LEU A 94 10.62 3.33 14.76
N TYR A 95 10.35 4.01 15.86
CA TYR A 95 10.83 3.67 17.20
C TYR A 95 9.67 3.27 18.11
N GLY A 96 10.00 2.47 19.13
CA GLY A 96 9.05 2.11 20.19
C GLY A 96 9.68 1.27 21.30
N PRO A 97 8.87 0.84 22.28
CA PRO A 97 9.34 0.06 23.42
C PRO A 97 10.10 -1.20 22.99
N ALA A 98 11.15 -1.52 23.74
CA ALA A 98 12.03 -2.67 23.46
C ALA A 98 11.28 -4.01 23.36
N GLU A 99 10.16 -4.16 24.05
CA GLU A 99 9.33 -5.37 23.98
C GLU A 99 8.71 -5.60 22.59
N ILE A 100 8.37 -4.54 21.86
CA ILE A 100 7.85 -4.64 20.48
C ILE A 100 8.94 -5.19 19.54
N LYS A 101 10.22 -4.97 19.86
CA LYS A 101 11.34 -5.50 19.07
C LYS A 101 11.34 -7.03 19.01
N GLY A 102 10.87 -7.70 20.06
CA GLY A 102 10.71 -9.16 20.07
C GLY A 102 9.75 -9.64 18.98
N LEU A 103 8.59 -9.00 18.87
CA LEU A 103 7.61 -9.25 17.81
C LEU A 103 8.20 -8.96 16.42
N ILE A 104 8.85 -7.81 16.24
CA ILE A 104 9.45 -7.46 14.95
C ILE A 104 10.52 -8.47 14.52
N ASN A 105 11.38 -8.92 15.44
CA ASN A 105 12.41 -9.92 15.13
C ASN A 105 11.82 -11.30 14.80
N LYS A 106 10.66 -11.66 15.38
CA LYS A 106 9.93 -12.87 15.00
C LYS A 106 9.39 -12.76 13.56
N LEU A 107 8.82 -11.62 13.20
CA LEU A 107 8.32 -11.34 11.86
C LEU A 107 9.47 -11.24 10.83
N ASN A 108 10.61 -10.67 11.26
CA ASN A 108 11.83 -10.44 10.48
C ASN A 108 13.07 -11.04 11.17
N PRO A 109 13.31 -12.36 11.02
CA PRO A 109 14.47 -13.00 11.65
C PRO A 109 15.81 -12.44 11.17
N ASP A 110 15.88 -12.02 9.90
CA ASP A 110 16.97 -11.22 9.38
C ASP A 110 16.67 -9.73 9.59
N THR A 111 17.50 -9.06 10.39
CA THR A 111 17.36 -7.64 10.70
C THR A 111 17.38 -6.72 9.47
N MET A 112 17.98 -7.12 8.34
CA MET A 112 17.92 -6.33 7.10
C MET A 112 16.49 -6.17 6.58
N HIS A 113 15.61 -7.13 6.89
CA HIS A 113 14.20 -7.07 6.53
C HIS A 113 13.44 -5.95 7.25
N ASN A 114 13.94 -5.46 8.40
CA ASN A 114 13.34 -4.32 9.10
C ASN A 114 13.36 -3.03 8.27
N GLY A 115 14.37 -2.87 7.40
CA GLY A 115 14.44 -1.75 6.46
C GLY A 115 13.86 -2.08 5.08
N ALA A 116 14.04 -3.30 4.58
CA ALA A 116 13.49 -3.69 3.29
C ALA A 116 11.96 -3.73 3.27
N TYR A 117 11.35 -4.04 4.42
CA TYR A 117 9.91 -4.30 4.55
C TYR A 117 9.21 -3.40 5.57
N GLY A 118 9.89 -2.42 6.19
CA GLY A 118 9.29 -1.56 7.21
C GLY A 118 8.02 -0.83 6.74
N SER A 119 7.99 -0.41 5.47
CA SER A 119 6.83 0.25 4.86
C SER A 119 5.57 -0.62 4.77
N LEU A 120 5.69 -1.95 4.87
CA LEU A 120 4.54 -2.87 4.88
C LEU A 120 3.78 -2.83 6.21
N PHE A 121 4.48 -2.54 7.30
CA PHE A 121 3.89 -2.47 8.62
C PHE A 121 3.20 -1.13 8.86
N THR A 122 3.78 -0.04 8.37
CA THR A 122 3.33 1.32 8.68
C THR A 122 2.44 1.96 7.61
N GLY A 123 2.46 1.52 6.36
CA GLY A 123 1.58 2.16 5.38
C GLY A 123 0.09 1.81 5.59
N GLU A 124 -0.75 2.82 5.60
CA GLU A 124 -2.20 2.67 5.81
C GLU A 124 -2.88 1.97 4.64
N CYS A 125 -3.87 1.13 4.90
CA CYS A 125 -4.71 0.54 3.86
C CYS A 125 -6.05 1.28 3.75
N GLU A 126 -6.54 1.49 2.51
CA GLU A 126 -7.85 2.12 2.24
C GLU A 126 -8.98 1.33 2.92
N ASN A 127 -8.91 -0.01 2.81
CA ASN A 127 -9.85 -0.93 3.44
C ASN A 127 -9.10 -2.11 4.06
N ASN A 128 -9.75 -2.82 4.99
CA ASN A 128 -9.20 -4.05 5.53
C ASN A 128 -10.30 -5.04 5.95
N TYR A 129 -9.92 -6.30 5.98
CA TYR A 129 -10.68 -7.39 6.58
C TYR A 129 -9.82 -8.06 7.66
N GLN A 130 -10.40 -8.39 8.82
CA GLN A 130 -9.76 -9.20 9.83
C GLN A 130 -10.69 -10.33 10.27
N GLY A 131 -10.21 -11.57 10.20
CA GLY A 131 -10.99 -12.74 10.55
C GLY A 131 -10.37 -14.04 10.05
N GLU A 132 -11.04 -15.16 10.34
CA GLU A 132 -10.64 -16.46 9.81
C GLU A 132 -11.03 -16.58 8.34
N VAL A 133 -10.07 -16.92 7.48
CA VAL A 133 -10.30 -17.11 6.05
C VAL A 133 -9.60 -18.37 5.57
N THR A 134 -10.20 -19.00 4.55
CA THR A 134 -9.56 -20.08 3.81
C THR A 134 -8.91 -19.52 2.55
N PHE A 135 -7.64 -19.80 2.33
CA PHE A 135 -6.90 -19.35 1.15
C PHE A 135 -5.94 -20.43 0.64
N LEU A 136 -5.63 -20.40 -0.66
CA LEU A 136 -4.70 -21.34 -1.29
C LEU A 136 -3.35 -20.66 -1.53
N VAL A 137 -2.27 -21.32 -1.14
CA VAL A 137 -0.90 -20.95 -1.52
C VAL A 137 -0.44 -21.83 -2.67
N VAL A 138 0.12 -21.21 -3.71
CA VAL A 138 0.63 -21.89 -4.91
C VAL A 138 2.11 -21.55 -5.07
N ASP A 139 2.95 -22.53 -5.40
CA ASP A 139 4.30 -22.29 -5.87
C ASP A 139 4.24 -21.73 -7.29
N ASP A 140 4.58 -20.45 -7.45
CA ASP A 140 4.55 -19.73 -8.72
C ASP A 140 5.68 -20.12 -9.69
N SER A 141 6.60 -21.00 -9.28
CA SER A 141 7.63 -21.57 -10.14
C SER A 141 7.18 -22.83 -10.90
N ASN A 142 6.28 -23.63 -10.31
CA ASN A 142 5.91 -24.95 -10.85
C ASN A 142 4.40 -25.27 -10.80
N GLY A 143 3.60 -24.50 -10.05
CA GLY A 143 2.15 -24.69 -9.92
C GLY A 143 1.72 -25.62 -8.79
N ASP A 144 2.65 -26.18 -7.99
CA ASP A 144 2.29 -26.98 -6.83
C ASP A 144 1.39 -26.16 -5.90
N ASN A 145 0.36 -26.81 -5.41
CA ASN A 145 -0.68 -26.22 -4.58
C ASN A 145 -1.24 -27.25 -3.58
N GLY A 146 -0.53 -28.36 -3.34
CA GLY A 146 -1.03 -29.45 -2.50
C GLY A 146 -2.11 -30.32 -3.16
N GLY A 147 -2.25 -30.23 -4.48
CA GLY A 147 -3.13 -31.09 -5.27
C GLY A 147 -4.61 -30.68 -5.30
N TYR A 148 -4.98 -29.47 -4.88
CA TYR A 148 -6.36 -28.96 -4.91
C TYR A 148 -6.84 -28.52 -6.30
N ILE A 149 -5.91 -28.05 -7.13
CA ILE A 149 -6.07 -27.64 -8.53
C ILE A 149 -5.04 -28.41 -9.36
N ASP A 150 -5.28 -28.60 -10.66
CA ASP A 150 -4.24 -29.06 -11.59
C ASP A 150 -3.08 -28.05 -11.63
N ASP A 151 -1.84 -28.51 -11.45
CA ASP A 151 -0.67 -27.61 -11.26
C ASP A 151 -0.50 -26.62 -12.42
N LYS A 152 -0.75 -27.05 -13.66
CA LYS A 152 -0.67 -26.18 -14.83
C LYS A 152 -1.76 -25.11 -14.83
N GLN A 153 -2.93 -25.40 -14.26
CA GLN A 153 -3.98 -24.39 -14.07
C GLN A 153 -3.65 -23.48 -12.88
N ALA A 154 -3.20 -24.03 -11.75
CA ALA A 154 -2.82 -23.26 -10.57
C ALA A 154 -1.71 -22.26 -10.89
N TRP A 155 -0.68 -22.68 -11.62
CA TRP A 155 0.40 -21.84 -12.09
C TRP A 155 -0.08 -20.62 -12.89
N LYS A 156 -1.15 -20.75 -13.70
CA LYS A 156 -1.74 -19.64 -14.47
C LYS A 156 -2.56 -18.68 -13.61
N LEU A 157 -2.97 -19.10 -12.41
CA LEU A 157 -3.72 -18.25 -11.49
C LEU A 157 -2.78 -17.34 -10.69
N VAL A 158 -1.48 -17.64 -10.64
CA VAL A 158 -0.50 -16.86 -9.89
C VAL A 158 0.64 -16.34 -10.77
N GLY A 159 1.51 -15.53 -10.18
CA GLY A 159 2.78 -15.05 -10.74
C GLY A 159 3.57 -14.36 -9.62
N ASP A 160 4.71 -13.72 -9.92
CA ASP A 160 5.52 -13.06 -8.88
C ASP A 160 4.69 -12.02 -8.10
N CYS A 161 4.41 -12.35 -6.83
CA CYS A 161 3.55 -11.59 -5.93
C CYS A 161 2.15 -11.26 -6.51
N HIS A 162 1.64 -12.07 -7.44
CA HIS A 162 0.34 -11.89 -8.09
C HIS A 162 -0.58 -13.07 -7.80
N GLY A 163 -1.79 -12.77 -7.34
CA GLY A 163 -2.80 -13.75 -6.96
C GLY A 163 -4.20 -13.41 -7.47
N LYS A 164 -5.19 -14.13 -6.96
CA LYS A 164 -6.62 -13.98 -7.29
C LYS A 164 -7.46 -13.90 -6.03
N ILE A 165 -8.53 -13.12 -6.07
CA ILE A 165 -9.49 -12.99 -4.97
C ILE A 165 -10.88 -13.38 -5.47
N ASN A 166 -11.62 -14.12 -4.65
CA ASN A 166 -13.01 -14.45 -4.92
C ASN A 166 -13.83 -13.13 -5.01
N PRO A 167 -14.70 -12.93 -6.02
CA PRO A 167 -15.42 -11.67 -6.17
C PRO A 167 -16.32 -11.33 -4.97
N ILE A 168 -16.89 -12.31 -4.27
CA ILE A 168 -17.68 -12.09 -3.05
C ILE A 168 -16.78 -11.49 -1.96
N PHE A 169 -15.61 -12.10 -1.75
CA PHE A 169 -14.65 -11.61 -0.75
C PHE A 169 -14.01 -10.27 -1.15
N SER A 170 -13.80 -10.03 -2.45
CA SER A 170 -13.39 -8.73 -2.98
C SER A 170 -14.44 -7.65 -2.71
N GLN A 171 -15.72 -7.98 -2.84
CA GLN A 171 -16.81 -7.05 -2.53
C GLN A 171 -16.84 -6.73 -1.02
N GLU A 172 -16.56 -7.71 -0.17
CA GLU A 172 -16.44 -7.52 1.29
C GLU A 172 -15.23 -6.65 1.67
N LEU A 173 -14.04 -6.98 1.16
CA LEU A 173 -12.81 -6.26 1.45
C LEU A 173 -12.82 -4.84 0.88
N SER A 174 -13.27 -4.69 -0.36
CA SER A 174 -12.95 -3.52 -1.20
C SER A 174 -14.19 -2.78 -1.70
N GLN A 175 -15.39 -3.25 -1.38
CA GLN A 175 -16.68 -2.74 -1.87
C GLN A 175 -16.81 -2.78 -3.42
N THR A 176 -15.95 -3.55 -4.09
CA THR A 176 -15.97 -3.70 -5.54
C THR A 176 -15.29 -4.99 -5.98
N THR A 177 -15.69 -5.48 -7.16
CA THR A 177 -15.05 -6.59 -7.87
C THR A 177 -14.26 -6.11 -9.10
N ASN A 178 -14.06 -4.80 -9.23
CA ASN A 178 -13.42 -4.19 -10.40
C ASN A 178 -11.98 -3.79 -10.11
N GLY A 179 -11.08 -4.23 -10.99
CA GLY A 179 -9.68 -3.84 -10.96
C GLY A 179 -8.82 -4.72 -10.06
N VAL A 180 -7.51 -4.52 -10.17
CA VAL A 180 -6.51 -5.21 -9.36
C VAL A 180 -6.20 -4.36 -8.15
N SER A 181 -6.16 -4.97 -6.96
CA SER A 181 -5.80 -4.30 -5.72
C SER A 181 -4.41 -4.73 -5.26
N GLN A 182 -3.59 -3.79 -4.79
CA GLN A 182 -2.39 -4.12 -4.02
C GLN A 182 -2.82 -4.50 -2.61
N PHE A 183 -2.36 -5.66 -2.13
CA PHE A 183 -2.69 -6.15 -0.80
C PHE A 183 -1.49 -6.18 0.13
N ARG A 184 -1.81 -6.15 1.43
CA ARG A 184 -0.92 -6.52 2.53
C ARG A 184 -1.60 -7.59 3.35
N LEU A 185 -0.88 -8.64 3.66
CA LEU A 185 -1.40 -9.78 4.41
C LEU A 185 -0.62 -9.90 5.72
N GLY A 186 -1.33 -10.02 6.83
CA GLY A 186 -0.83 -10.61 8.07
C GLY A 186 -1.55 -11.93 8.32
N ASN A 187 -0.83 -13.05 8.28
CA ASN A 187 -1.27 -14.28 8.89
C ASN A 187 -1.00 -14.19 10.40
N LEU A 188 -2.03 -13.82 11.15
CA LEU A 188 -1.97 -13.55 12.58
C LEU A 188 -1.85 -14.84 13.41
N THR A 189 -2.15 -15.99 12.80
CA THR A 189 -2.03 -17.31 13.46
C THR A 189 -0.56 -17.71 13.56
N ASP A 190 0.18 -17.62 12.46
CA ASP A 190 1.55 -18.12 12.37
C ASP A 190 2.60 -17.00 12.54
N GLY A 191 2.17 -15.74 12.60
CA GLY A 191 3.09 -14.60 12.67
C GLY A 191 3.86 -14.41 11.36
N LEU A 192 3.17 -14.52 10.22
CA LEU A 192 3.75 -14.35 8.90
C LEU A 192 3.07 -13.20 8.17
N TYR A 193 3.74 -12.61 7.20
CA TYR A 193 3.16 -11.53 6.42
C TYR A 193 3.56 -11.60 4.94
N GLY A 194 2.79 -10.91 4.12
CA GLY A 194 2.99 -10.90 2.68
C GLY A 194 2.49 -9.63 2.02
N LYS A 195 2.85 -9.49 0.74
CA LYS A 195 2.37 -8.43 -0.13
C LYS A 195 2.19 -8.93 -1.55
N GLY A 196 1.39 -8.21 -2.31
CA GLY A 196 1.26 -8.49 -3.73
C GLY A 196 0.08 -7.79 -4.34
N THR A 197 -0.47 -8.39 -5.38
CA THR A 197 -1.69 -7.94 -6.04
C THR A 197 -2.71 -9.05 -6.10
N LEU A 198 -4.00 -8.69 -5.99
CA LEU A 198 -5.13 -9.60 -6.14
C LEU A 198 -6.03 -9.09 -7.27
N ALA A 199 -6.30 -9.98 -8.24
CA ALA A 199 -7.30 -9.73 -9.27
C ALA A 199 -8.58 -10.53 -8.99
N PRO A 200 -9.77 -9.90 -9.00
CA PRO A 200 -11.03 -10.61 -8.84
C PRO A 200 -11.23 -11.70 -9.90
N LYS A 201 -11.56 -12.92 -9.47
CA LYS A 201 -11.76 -14.08 -10.34
C LYS A 201 -12.58 -15.15 -9.64
N GLU A 202 -13.59 -15.70 -10.32
CA GLU A 202 -14.33 -16.87 -9.85
C GLU A 202 -13.40 -18.08 -9.68
N LEU A 203 -13.24 -18.56 -8.45
CA LEU A 203 -12.23 -19.57 -8.11
C LEU A 203 -12.76 -21.00 -8.15
N SER A 204 -14.02 -21.21 -7.77
CA SER A 204 -14.58 -22.55 -7.49
C SER A 204 -14.45 -23.54 -8.64
N SER A 205 -14.60 -23.08 -9.88
CA SER A 205 -14.48 -23.90 -11.09
C SER A 205 -13.10 -24.50 -11.36
N TYR A 206 -12.04 -23.97 -10.72
CA TYR A 206 -10.68 -24.48 -10.86
C TYR A 206 -10.36 -25.64 -9.91
N PHE A 207 -11.11 -25.76 -8.81
CA PHE A 207 -10.86 -26.79 -7.80
C PHE A 207 -11.42 -28.13 -8.24
N LYS A 208 -10.69 -29.21 -7.90
CA LYS A 208 -11.18 -30.58 -8.09
C LYS A 208 -12.47 -30.84 -7.30
N ASP A 209 -12.56 -30.26 -6.09
CA ASP A 209 -13.79 -30.18 -5.30
C ASP A 209 -14.31 -28.73 -5.25
N GLN A 210 -15.44 -28.49 -5.93
CA GLN A 210 -16.07 -27.18 -5.97
C GLN A 210 -16.53 -26.68 -4.59
N LYS A 211 -16.87 -27.58 -3.65
CA LYS A 211 -17.26 -27.16 -2.29
C LYS A 211 -16.09 -26.56 -1.54
N VAL A 212 -14.88 -27.06 -1.77
CA VAL A 212 -13.65 -26.47 -1.25
C VAL A 212 -13.41 -25.13 -1.93
N GLY A 213 -13.45 -25.10 -3.26
CA GLY A 213 -13.22 -23.87 -4.02
C GLY A 213 -14.19 -22.72 -3.70
N ASN A 214 -15.43 -23.02 -3.30
CA ASN A 214 -16.40 -22.02 -2.85
C ASN A 214 -16.05 -21.36 -1.51
N GLN A 215 -15.21 -21.99 -0.68
CA GLN A 215 -14.77 -21.45 0.61
C GLN A 215 -13.45 -20.66 0.50
N VAL A 216 -12.75 -20.78 -0.64
CA VAL A 216 -11.48 -20.09 -0.84
C VAL A 216 -11.73 -18.61 -1.12
N ALA A 217 -11.26 -17.78 -0.20
CA ALA A 217 -11.34 -16.33 -0.26
C ALA A 217 -10.37 -15.76 -1.29
N PHE A 218 -9.14 -16.26 -1.34
CA PHE A 218 -8.12 -15.86 -2.30
C PHE A 218 -7.06 -16.94 -2.53
N ILE A 219 -6.29 -16.77 -3.61
CA ILE A 219 -5.12 -17.58 -3.99
C ILE A 219 -3.93 -16.64 -4.08
N ILE A 220 -2.82 -16.98 -3.43
CA ILE A 220 -1.58 -16.20 -3.46
C ILE A 220 -0.36 -17.09 -3.75
N PRO A 221 0.70 -16.53 -4.37
CA PRO A 221 1.93 -17.26 -4.60
C PRO A 221 2.79 -17.37 -3.34
N THR A 222 3.67 -18.37 -3.26
CA THR A 222 4.72 -18.45 -2.23
C THR A 222 5.60 -17.18 -2.23
N SER A 223 5.87 -16.61 -3.41
CA SER A 223 6.62 -15.36 -3.56
C SER A 223 5.99 -14.14 -2.87
N SER A 224 4.70 -14.17 -2.54
CA SER A 224 4.05 -13.07 -1.80
C SER A 224 4.53 -12.94 -0.36
N PHE A 225 4.98 -14.02 0.28
CA PHE A 225 5.42 -14.00 1.67
C PHE A 225 6.79 -13.35 1.83
N LYS A 226 6.95 -12.58 2.90
CA LYS A 226 8.16 -11.79 3.21
C LYS A 226 8.61 -12.10 4.66
N GLY A 227 9.78 -11.60 5.03
CA GLY A 227 10.34 -11.84 6.36
C GLY A 227 10.47 -13.34 6.66
N ALA A 228 9.97 -13.77 7.81
CA ALA A 228 9.96 -15.17 8.26
C ALA A 228 9.24 -16.14 7.30
N GLY A 229 8.30 -15.64 6.49
CA GLY A 229 7.53 -16.46 5.55
C GLY A 229 8.22 -16.71 4.21
N LYS A 230 9.31 -16.00 3.92
CA LYS A 230 9.98 -16.07 2.62
C LYS A 230 10.70 -17.43 2.47
N GLY A 231 10.20 -18.27 1.57
CA GLY A 231 10.79 -19.58 1.28
C GLY A 231 10.53 -20.65 2.35
N THR A 232 9.61 -20.39 3.28
CA THR A 232 9.24 -21.31 4.38
C THR A 232 7.78 -21.73 4.35
N VAL A 233 6.94 -21.01 3.60
CA VAL A 233 5.53 -21.36 3.42
C VAL A 233 5.40 -22.36 2.28
N GLU A 234 4.94 -23.55 2.63
CA GLU A 234 4.67 -24.61 1.66
C GLU A 234 3.40 -24.30 0.84
N PRO A 235 3.29 -24.82 -0.39
CA PRO A 235 2.04 -24.77 -1.14
C PRO A 235 0.94 -25.61 -0.48
N GLY A 236 -0.30 -25.14 -0.54
CA GLY A 236 -1.42 -25.84 0.08
C GLY A 236 -2.60 -24.95 0.45
N LEU A 237 -3.64 -25.58 1.01
CA LEU A 237 -4.84 -24.91 1.48
C LEU A 237 -4.72 -24.60 2.98
N TYR A 238 -4.97 -23.35 3.34
CA TYR A 238 -4.83 -22.86 4.70
C TYR A 238 -6.14 -22.21 5.17
N THR A 239 -6.53 -22.49 6.41
CA THR A 239 -7.57 -21.73 7.12
C THR A 239 -6.91 -21.10 8.34
N LYS A 240 -6.82 -19.77 8.34
CA LYS A 240 -6.06 -19.00 9.35
C LYS A 240 -6.78 -17.71 9.67
N GLU A 241 -6.57 -17.21 10.89
CA GLU A 241 -6.88 -15.81 11.20
C GLU A 241 -5.91 -14.90 10.47
N VAL A 242 -6.45 -14.02 9.64
CA VAL A 242 -5.68 -13.05 8.87
C VAL A 242 -6.15 -11.63 9.10
N TRP A 243 -5.26 -10.69 8.82
CA TRP A 243 -5.57 -9.32 8.46
C TRP A 243 -5.19 -9.11 7.00
N LEU A 244 -6.14 -8.76 6.15
CA LEU A 244 -5.90 -8.46 4.73
C LEU A 244 -6.28 -7.01 4.46
N GLY A 245 -5.28 -6.20 4.13
CA GLY A 245 -5.45 -4.79 3.80
C GLY A 245 -5.39 -4.55 2.30
N GLU A 246 -6.33 -3.76 1.78
CA GLU A 246 -6.24 -3.15 0.47
C GLU A 246 -5.44 -1.85 0.56
N LYS A 247 -4.22 -1.83 0.03
CA LYS A 247 -3.37 -0.63 0.06
C LYS A 247 -3.83 0.40 -0.97
N GLU A 248 -3.92 -0.01 -2.23
CA GLU A 248 -4.30 0.83 -3.34
C GLU A 248 -4.96 0.00 -4.45
N LYS A 249 -5.84 0.62 -5.22
CA LYS A 249 -6.47 0.03 -6.40
C LYS A 249 -5.85 0.51 -7.70
N ALA A 250 -5.86 -0.34 -8.71
CA ALA A 250 -5.52 0.03 -10.07
C ALA A 250 -6.46 1.14 -10.58
N LYS A 251 -5.89 2.29 -10.93
CA LYS A 251 -6.61 3.44 -11.49
C LYS A 251 -6.17 3.66 -12.94
N LYS A 252 -7.12 3.96 -13.83
CA LYS A 252 -6.80 4.41 -15.18
C LYS A 252 -6.39 5.89 -15.13
N GLY A 253 -5.25 6.22 -15.72
CA GLY A 253 -4.76 7.59 -15.81
C GLY A 253 -4.33 7.93 -17.24
N GLU A 254 -4.26 9.23 -17.52
CA GLU A 254 -3.58 9.75 -18.71
C GLU A 254 -2.11 9.96 -18.37
N ILE A 255 -1.20 9.39 -19.17
CA ILE A 255 0.23 9.69 -19.09
C ILE A 255 0.62 10.60 -20.25
N ALA A 256 1.53 11.54 -20.01
CA ALA A 256 2.01 12.42 -21.07
C ALA A 256 2.91 11.63 -22.02
N LEU A 257 2.62 11.68 -23.32
CA LEU A 257 3.42 10.99 -24.34
C LEU A 257 4.91 11.36 -24.25
N SER A 258 5.21 12.61 -23.89
CA SER A 258 6.57 13.13 -23.71
C SER A 258 7.42 12.31 -22.74
N GLN A 259 6.81 11.62 -21.78
CA GLN A 259 7.53 10.73 -20.85
C GLN A 259 8.03 9.44 -21.52
N LEU A 260 7.36 8.99 -22.60
CA LEU A 260 7.69 7.77 -23.35
C LEU A 260 8.61 8.04 -24.53
N LEU A 261 8.61 9.26 -25.08
CA LEU A 261 9.37 9.62 -26.28
C LEU A 261 10.88 9.33 -26.20
N PRO A 262 11.59 9.56 -25.07
CA PRO A 262 13.01 9.24 -24.99
C PRO A 262 13.30 7.74 -25.14
N SER A 263 12.37 6.89 -24.71
CA SER A 263 12.52 5.43 -24.77
C SER A 263 12.02 4.83 -26.10
N TYR A 264 11.05 5.49 -26.76
CA TYR A 264 10.42 5.00 -27.99
C TYR A 264 10.32 6.08 -29.07
N PRO A 265 11.45 6.65 -29.54
CA PRO A 265 11.43 7.75 -30.50
C PRO A 265 10.78 7.37 -31.84
N ASN A 266 10.91 6.11 -32.25
CA ASN A 266 10.33 5.62 -33.51
C ASN A 266 8.79 5.51 -33.46
N ALA A 267 8.19 5.40 -32.27
CA ALA A 267 6.74 5.34 -32.10
C ALA A 267 6.06 6.67 -32.48
N LEU A 268 6.81 7.77 -32.60
CA LEU A 268 6.30 9.05 -33.11
C LEU A 268 5.67 8.92 -34.50
N LYS A 269 6.17 8.01 -35.34
CA LYS A 269 5.61 7.77 -36.68
C LYS A 269 4.15 7.35 -36.64
N ASP A 270 3.75 6.60 -35.62
CA ASP A 270 2.36 6.15 -35.42
C ASP A 270 1.43 7.29 -34.98
N PHE A 271 2.00 8.40 -34.50
CA PHE A 271 1.25 9.60 -34.12
C PHE A 271 1.13 10.63 -35.26
N ILE A 272 1.97 10.55 -36.30
CA ILE A 272 1.93 11.47 -37.45
C ILE A 272 0.52 11.52 -38.08
N PRO A 273 -0.15 10.39 -38.37
CA PRO A 273 -1.49 10.43 -38.95
C PRO A 273 -2.53 11.15 -38.06
N ARG A 274 -2.41 10.99 -36.73
CA ARG A 274 -3.30 11.67 -35.78
C ARG A 274 -3.02 13.17 -35.70
N LEU A 275 -1.76 13.58 -35.86
CA LEU A 275 -1.38 14.99 -35.91
C LEU A 275 -1.86 15.64 -37.21
N GLU A 276 -1.75 14.94 -38.34
CA GLU A 276 -2.29 15.37 -39.64
C GLU A 276 -3.81 15.53 -39.57
N GLU A 277 -4.54 14.55 -39.04
CA GLU A 277 -5.99 14.64 -38.84
C GLU A 277 -6.37 15.84 -37.93
N HIS A 278 -5.61 16.06 -36.86
CA HIS A 278 -5.85 17.19 -35.96
C HIS A 278 -5.56 18.54 -36.65
N LEU A 279 -4.52 18.60 -37.47
CA LEU A 279 -4.16 19.77 -38.25
C LEU A 279 -5.23 20.10 -39.27
N ASP A 280 -5.73 19.11 -40.02
CA ASP A 280 -6.83 19.29 -40.98
C ASP A 280 -8.10 19.79 -40.30
N LYS A 281 -8.41 19.23 -39.13
CA LYS A 281 -9.52 19.69 -38.30
C LYS A 281 -9.33 21.15 -37.87
N LEU A 282 -8.15 21.53 -37.38
CA LEU A 282 -7.87 22.92 -36.99
C LEU A 282 -7.93 23.88 -38.18
N ASN A 283 -7.40 23.47 -39.33
CA ASN A 283 -7.47 24.25 -40.57
C ASN A 283 -8.92 24.54 -40.95
N SER A 284 -9.81 23.54 -40.85
CA SER A 284 -11.25 23.75 -41.11
C SER A 284 -11.92 24.70 -40.10
N ILE A 285 -11.51 24.63 -38.83
CA ILE A 285 -12.07 25.45 -37.74
C ILE A 285 -11.65 26.91 -37.87
N ILE A 286 -10.39 27.19 -38.24
CA ILE A 286 -9.86 28.55 -38.34
C ILE A 286 -10.55 29.37 -39.45
N GLN A 287 -11.09 28.70 -40.48
CA GLN A 287 -11.83 29.37 -41.56
C GLN A 287 -13.19 29.92 -41.11
N ASP A 288 -13.74 29.49 -39.96
CA ASP A 288 -15.00 30.01 -39.41
C ASP A 288 -14.78 30.58 -37.99
N PRO A 289 -14.91 31.91 -37.79
CA PRO A 289 -14.69 32.54 -36.50
C PRO A 289 -15.61 32.00 -35.39
N ARG A 290 -16.78 31.46 -35.72
CA ARG A 290 -17.71 30.85 -34.75
C ARG A 290 -17.19 29.50 -34.26
N LEU A 291 -16.68 28.68 -35.18
CA LEU A 291 -16.08 27.38 -34.85
C LEU A 291 -14.79 27.57 -34.05
N LEU A 292 -14.00 28.59 -34.40
CA LEU A 292 -12.79 28.94 -33.65
C LEU A 292 -13.11 29.34 -32.21
N ALA A 293 -14.10 30.21 -32.01
CA ALA A 293 -14.55 30.61 -30.67
C ALA A 293 -15.07 29.41 -29.87
N GLN A 294 -15.88 28.55 -30.49
CA GLN A 294 -16.40 27.34 -29.84
C GLN A 294 -15.28 26.37 -29.46
N HIS A 295 -14.29 26.16 -30.34
CA HIS A 295 -13.14 25.32 -30.07
C HIS A 295 -12.31 25.87 -28.89
N TYR A 296 -12.07 27.18 -28.86
CA TYR A 296 -11.36 27.83 -27.76
C TYR A 296 -12.08 27.62 -26.42
N CYS A 297 -13.39 27.90 -26.36
CA CYS A 297 -14.19 27.70 -25.13
C CYS A 297 -14.15 26.24 -24.67
N THR A 298 -14.34 25.29 -25.60
CA THR A 298 -14.29 23.86 -25.27
C THR A 298 -12.93 23.44 -24.69
N GLN A 299 -11.82 23.92 -25.25
CA GLN A 299 -10.48 23.60 -24.75
C GLN A 299 -10.17 24.32 -23.42
N TYR A 300 -10.71 25.52 -23.23
CA TYR A 300 -10.61 26.23 -21.96
C TYR A 300 -11.36 25.49 -20.85
N GLU A 301 -12.63 25.15 -21.07
CA GLU A 301 -13.45 24.40 -20.12
C GLU A 301 -12.85 23.05 -19.76
N ARG A 302 -12.31 22.31 -20.74
CA ARG A 302 -11.59 21.05 -20.48
C ARG A 302 -10.36 21.26 -19.58
N ARG A 303 -9.63 22.36 -19.75
CA ARG A 303 -8.46 22.68 -18.93
C ARG A 303 -8.87 23.05 -17.50
N GLU A 304 -9.92 23.84 -17.35
CA GLU A 304 -10.45 24.20 -16.02
C GLU A 304 -11.02 22.97 -15.30
N GLN A 305 -11.79 22.10 -15.97
CA GLN A 305 -12.24 20.82 -15.40
C GLN A 305 -11.09 19.90 -14.97
N LYS A 306 -9.97 19.89 -15.71
CA LYS A 306 -8.76 19.14 -15.32
C LYS A 306 -8.07 19.76 -14.10
N LYS A 307 -8.10 21.09 -13.94
CA LYS A 307 -7.59 21.77 -12.73
C LYS A 307 -8.49 21.48 -11.52
N ASP A 308 -9.82 21.57 -11.70
CA ASP A 308 -10.78 21.29 -10.63
C ASP A 308 -10.72 19.83 -10.18
N LYS A 309 -10.57 18.88 -11.12
CA LYS A 309 -10.32 17.46 -10.77
C LYS A 309 -9.04 17.27 -9.98
N LYS A 310 -7.95 17.97 -10.32
CA LYS A 310 -6.70 17.94 -9.54
C LYS A 310 -6.92 18.50 -8.12
N LEU A 311 -7.64 19.61 -7.97
CA LEU A 311 -7.96 20.17 -6.66
C LEU A 311 -8.86 19.23 -5.83
N ALA A 312 -9.89 18.63 -6.43
CA ALA A 312 -10.79 17.69 -5.76
C ALA A 312 -10.11 16.37 -5.34
N THR A 313 -9.10 15.90 -6.09
CA THR A 313 -8.28 14.75 -5.65
C THR A 313 -7.25 15.11 -4.58
N THR A 314 -6.93 16.40 -4.40
CA THR A 314 -5.98 16.87 -3.37
C THR A 314 -6.70 17.17 -2.05
N TYR A 315 -8.01 17.44 -2.10
CA TYR A 315 -8.87 17.61 -0.94
C TYR A 315 -10.21 16.90 -1.19
N PRO A 316 -10.34 15.59 -0.91
CA PRO A 316 -11.67 15.00 -0.86
C PRO A 316 -12.44 15.71 0.25
N ASN A 317 -13.59 16.29 -0.11
CA ASN A 317 -14.50 16.93 0.84
C ASN A 317 -14.72 16.02 2.05
N ARG A 318 -14.18 16.41 3.21
CA ARG A 318 -14.72 16.01 4.50
C ARG A 318 -16.05 16.73 4.65
N SER A 319 -17.13 16.05 4.31
CA SER A 319 -18.48 16.52 4.58
C SER A 319 -19.29 15.38 5.19
N GLY A 320 -19.63 15.55 6.48
CA GLY A 320 -20.74 14.90 7.17
C GLY A 320 -20.46 13.53 7.73
#